data_AF-A0A9D5KV43-F1
#
_entry.id   AF-A0A9D5KV43-F1
#
_cell.length_a   1.000
_cell.length_b   1.000
_cell.length_c   1.000
_cell.angle_alpha   90.00
_cell.angle_beta   90.00
_cell.angle_gamma   90.00
#
_symmetry.space_group_name_H-M   'P 1'
#
loop_
_entity.id
_entity.type
_entity.pdbx_description
1 polymer ?
#
loop_
_entity_poly.entity_id
_entity_poly.type
_entity_poly.pdbx_seq_one_letter_code
_entity_poly.pdbx_strand_id
1 'polypeptide(L)'
;ISEEIIEDVVKSGVPIKSIILRYFNPVGAHPSALIGELPNGVPQNLVPYLTQTACGMRKELTVFGNDYPTPDGSCIRDFIDVVDLAKAHVTAMRRMLEEKSESGVEIFNLGTGRGLSVLQLIDIFRKATGVAVPFKIGPRRAGDIEQIWANPRRANEVLGWKALVDPEQTMRNAWKWQCYLSERGRGQS
;
A
#
# COMPACT_ATOMS: atom_id res chain seq x y z
N ILE A 1 3.10 -11.38 18.31
CA ILE A 1 4.03 -12.50 18.06
C ILE A 1 5.36 -12.02 17.48
N SER A 2 5.49 -11.68 16.19
CA SER A 2 6.82 -11.35 15.63
C SER A 2 7.46 -10.09 16.24
N GLU A 3 6.68 -9.03 16.47
CA GLU A 3 7.18 -7.81 17.11
C GLU A 3 7.60 -8.06 18.57
N GLU A 4 6.81 -8.85 19.31
CA GLU A 4 7.10 -9.23 20.70
C GLU A 4 8.41 -10.03 20.79
N ILE A 5 8.63 -11.00 19.88
CA ILE A 5 9.88 -11.75 19.82
C ILE A 5 11.09 -10.82 19.62
N ILE A 6 10.98 -9.84 18.72
CA ILE A 6 12.05 -8.86 18.48
C ILE A 6 12.31 -8.05 19.75
N GLU A 7 11.26 -7.57 20.41
CA GLU A 7 11.40 -6.82 21.65
C GLU A 7 12.04 -7.64 22.76
N ASP A 8 11.61 -8.89 22.94
CA ASP A 8 12.13 -9.78 23.98
C ASP A 8 13.59 -10.13 23.75
N VAL A 9 13.99 -10.36 22.50
CA VAL A 9 15.40 -10.59 22.13
C VAL A 9 16.26 -9.37 22.48
N VAL A 10 15.80 -8.15 22.16
CA VAL A 10 16.56 -6.94 22.50
C VAL A 10 16.58 -6.71 24.02
N LYS A 11 15.47 -6.95 24.73
CA LYS A 11 15.38 -6.85 26.19
C LYS A 11 16.27 -7.86 26.92
N SER A 12 16.59 -9.00 26.29
CA SER A 12 17.50 -10.00 26.85
C SER A 12 18.96 -9.53 26.99
N GLY A 13 19.32 -8.38 26.40
CA GLY A 13 20.66 -7.80 26.50
C GLY A 13 21.61 -8.20 25.36
N VAL A 14 21.10 -8.91 24.34
CA VAL A 14 21.86 -9.16 23.10
C VAL A 14 22.16 -7.82 22.42
N PRO A 15 23.39 -7.58 21.93
CA PRO A 15 23.81 -6.30 21.35
C PRO A 15 23.28 -6.11 19.91
N ILE A 16 21.96 -6.17 19.75
CA ILE A 16 21.26 -5.96 18.48
C ILE A 16 20.30 -4.77 18.66
N LYS A 17 20.26 -3.89 17.66
CA LYS A 17 19.21 -2.89 17.50
C LYS A 17 18.23 -3.32 16.42
N SER A 18 16.97 -2.90 16.55
CA SER A 18 15.93 -3.22 15.57
C SER A 18 15.07 -2.00 15.26
N ILE A 19 14.62 -1.92 14.01
CA ILE A 19 13.58 -0.99 13.57
C ILE A 19 12.40 -1.80 13.03
N ILE A 20 11.24 -1.62 13.64
CA ILE A 20 9.97 -2.21 13.22
C ILE A 20 9.21 -1.18 12.40
N LEU A 21 8.97 -1.52 11.14
CA LEU A 21 8.22 -0.68 10.21
C LEU A 21 6.82 -1.29 10.00
N ARG A 22 5.78 -0.60 10.47
CA ARG A 22 4.38 -1.04 10.35
C ARG A 22 3.75 -0.40 9.13
N TYR A 23 3.48 -1.21 8.11
CA TYR A 23 2.91 -0.73 6.84
C TYR A 23 1.39 -0.67 6.92
N PHE A 24 0.83 0.31 6.20
CA PHE A 24 -0.60 0.35 5.91
C PHE A 24 -0.86 -0.39 4.60
N ASN A 25 -1.45 0.24 3.58
CA ASN A 25 -1.82 -0.45 2.33
C ASN A 25 -0.86 -0.04 1.20
N PRO A 26 0.27 -0.76 1.01
CA PRO A 26 1.17 -0.47 -0.10
C PRO A 26 0.50 -0.76 -1.44
N VAL A 27 0.62 0.16 -2.37
CA VAL A 27 0.04 0.09 -3.70
C VAL A 27 0.94 0.75 -4.73
N GLY A 28 0.64 0.59 -6.02
CA GLY A 28 1.42 1.19 -7.09
C GLY A 28 2.38 0.21 -7.76
N ALA A 29 3.29 0.76 -8.54
CA ALA A 29 4.38 0.04 -9.19
C ALA A 29 5.54 1.00 -9.41
N HIS A 30 6.70 0.48 -9.79
CA HIS A 30 7.83 1.33 -10.11
C HIS A 30 7.53 2.18 -11.36
N PRO A 31 7.93 3.47 -11.44
CA PRO A 31 7.62 4.35 -12.57
C PRO A 31 8.06 3.85 -13.94
N SER A 32 9.09 2.98 -14.00
CA SER A 32 9.53 2.34 -15.24
C SER A 32 8.55 1.31 -15.80
N ALA A 33 7.56 0.89 -15.01
CA ALA A 33 6.63 -0.20 -15.33
C ALA A 33 7.31 -1.55 -15.60
N LEU A 34 8.57 -1.74 -15.19
CA LEU A 34 9.27 -3.03 -15.34
C LEU A 34 9.06 -3.96 -14.14
N ILE A 35 8.68 -3.40 -12.99
CA ILE A 35 8.41 -4.13 -11.75
C ILE A 35 7.17 -3.55 -11.07
N GLY A 36 6.35 -4.43 -10.51
CA GLY A 36 5.14 -4.10 -9.79
C GLY A 36 4.52 -5.35 -9.15
N GLU A 37 3.36 -5.19 -8.53
CA GLU A 37 2.67 -6.31 -7.86
C GLU A 37 2.09 -7.27 -8.91
N LEU A 38 2.47 -8.55 -8.82
CA LEU A 38 1.95 -9.64 -9.65
C LEU A 38 1.55 -10.82 -8.75
N PRO A 39 0.32 -10.86 -8.25
CA PRO A 39 -0.14 -11.93 -7.38
C PRO A 39 -0.35 -13.22 -8.17
N ASN A 40 -0.02 -14.36 -7.55
CA ASN A 40 -0.38 -15.68 -8.08
C ASN A 40 -1.89 -15.92 -7.90
N GLY A 41 -2.60 -16.17 -9.00
CA GLY A 41 -4.03 -16.46 -8.98
C GLY A 41 -4.91 -15.20 -8.88
N VAL A 42 -6.00 -15.29 -8.12
CA VAL A 42 -6.92 -14.17 -7.93
C VAL A 42 -6.34 -13.21 -6.89
N PRO A 43 -6.13 -11.92 -7.23
CA PRO A 43 -5.64 -10.95 -6.26
C PRO A 43 -6.54 -10.85 -5.04
N GLN A 44 -5.95 -10.80 -3.85
CA GLN A 44 -6.69 -10.50 -2.61
C GLN A 44 -6.71 -9.00 -2.32
N ASN A 45 -5.71 -8.27 -2.80
CA ASN A 45 -5.55 -6.83 -2.62
C ASN A 45 -6.35 -6.04 -3.67
N LEU A 46 -6.82 -4.86 -3.26
CA LEU A 46 -7.70 -4.01 -4.07
C LEU A 46 -7.08 -3.58 -5.40
N VAL A 47 -5.84 -3.07 -5.39
CA VAL A 47 -5.26 -2.42 -6.58
C VAL A 47 -4.93 -3.40 -7.71
N PRO A 48 -4.31 -4.57 -7.49
CA PRO A 48 -4.12 -5.53 -8.57
C PRO A 48 -5.44 -6.09 -9.09
N TYR A 49 -6.46 -6.27 -8.24
CA TYR A 49 -7.79 -6.67 -8.69
C TYR A 49 -8.42 -5.58 -9.57
N LEU A 50 -8.29 -4.32 -9.16
CA LEU A 50 -8.75 -3.15 -9.89
C LEU A 50 -8.08 -3.07 -11.27
N THR A 51 -6.75 -3.17 -11.34
CA THR A 51 -6.03 -3.10 -12.63
C THR A 51 -6.36 -4.28 -13.54
N GLN A 52 -6.50 -5.50 -13.00
CA GLN A 52 -6.94 -6.67 -13.78
C GLN A 52 -8.38 -6.53 -14.29
N THR A 53 -9.24 -5.87 -13.54
CA THR A 53 -10.62 -5.55 -13.98
C THR A 53 -10.58 -4.51 -15.09
N ALA A 54 -9.79 -3.46 -14.93
CA ALA A 54 -9.63 -2.38 -15.90
C ALA A 54 -9.07 -2.88 -17.25
N CYS A 55 -8.16 -3.87 -17.26
CA CYS A 55 -7.66 -4.49 -18.49
C CYS A 55 -8.55 -5.62 -19.03
N GLY A 56 -9.70 -5.89 -18.41
CA GLY A 56 -10.67 -6.88 -18.88
C GLY A 56 -10.37 -8.34 -18.53
N MET A 57 -9.32 -8.61 -17.73
CA MET A 57 -9.05 -9.97 -17.24
C MET A 57 -10.10 -10.44 -16.23
N ARG A 58 -10.74 -9.50 -15.53
CA ARG A 58 -11.85 -9.75 -14.60
C ARG A 58 -13.08 -9.01 -15.08
N LYS A 59 -14.24 -9.64 -14.91
CA LYS A 59 -15.54 -9.07 -15.35
C LYS A 59 -15.87 -7.77 -14.60
N GLU A 60 -15.70 -7.76 -13.29
CA GLU A 60 -16.03 -6.62 -12.43
C GLU A 60 -15.29 -6.72 -11.08
N LEU A 61 -15.00 -5.56 -10.50
CA LEU A 61 -14.52 -5.40 -9.13
C LEU A 61 -15.70 -5.45 -8.15
N THR A 62 -15.56 -6.16 -7.03
CA THR A 62 -16.57 -6.10 -5.96
C THR A 62 -16.10 -5.14 -4.87
N VAL A 63 -16.87 -4.09 -4.61
CA VAL A 63 -16.69 -3.18 -3.47
C VAL A 63 -17.53 -3.73 -2.32
N PHE A 64 -16.88 -4.13 -1.22
CA PHE A 64 -17.54 -4.81 -0.12
C PHE A 64 -18.10 -3.78 0.87
N GLY A 65 -19.43 -3.65 0.90
CA GLY A 65 -20.14 -2.66 1.70
C GLY A 65 -20.19 -1.26 1.07
N ASN A 66 -21.34 -0.61 1.24
CA ASN A 66 -21.60 0.79 0.86
C ASN A 66 -22.41 1.53 1.94
N ASP A 67 -22.41 0.99 3.15
CA ASP A 67 -23.24 1.41 4.29
C ASP A 67 -22.41 1.58 5.57
N TYR A 68 -21.07 1.62 5.46
CA TYR A 68 -20.19 2.01 6.56
C TYR A 68 -20.42 3.48 6.91
N PRO A 69 -20.14 3.91 8.16
CA PRO A 69 -20.21 5.32 8.56
C PRO A 69 -19.03 6.14 7.99
N THR A 70 -18.90 6.15 6.67
CA THR A 70 -17.88 6.86 5.87
C THR A 70 -18.57 7.77 4.86
N PRO A 71 -17.88 8.80 4.31
CA PRO A 71 -18.52 9.79 3.44
C PRO A 71 -19.23 9.23 2.19
N ASP A 72 -18.78 8.08 1.66
CA ASP A 72 -19.40 7.41 0.52
C ASP A 72 -19.85 5.97 0.81
N GLY A 73 -19.88 5.60 2.10
CA GLY A 73 -20.32 4.29 2.56
C GLY A 73 -19.32 3.15 2.35
N SER A 74 -18.20 3.37 1.65
CA SER A 74 -17.16 2.34 1.45
C SER A 74 -16.02 2.45 2.48
N CYS A 75 -15.30 1.35 2.70
CA CYS A 75 -14.17 1.28 3.64
C CYS A 75 -13.08 2.33 3.34
N ILE A 76 -12.53 2.96 4.38
CA ILE A 76 -11.41 3.90 4.28
C ILE A 76 -10.09 3.24 4.66
N ARG A 77 -9.07 3.45 3.84
CA ARG A 77 -7.71 2.91 4.02
C ARG A 77 -6.66 3.97 3.69
N ASP A 78 -5.49 3.88 4.33
CA ASP A 78 -4.30 4.64 3.96
C ASP A 78 -3.51 3.88 2.91
N PHE A 79 -3.56 4.38 1.67
CA PHE A 79 -2.86 3.83 0.52
C PHE A 79 -1.55 4.57 0.32
N ILE A 80 -0.44 3.83 0.45
CA ILE A 80 0.91 4.36 0.35
C ILE A 80 1.59 3.83 -0.91
N ASP A 81 2.30 4.69 -1.64
CA ASP A 81 3.09 4.28 -2.79
C ASP A 81 4.21 3.32 -2.41
N VAL A 82 4.32 2.20 -3.13
CA VAL A 82 5.30 1.15 -2.86
C VAL A 82 6.76 1.64 -2.99
N VAL A 83 7.02 2.64 -3.81
CA VAL A 83 8.38 3.22 -3.95
C VAL A 83 8.71 4.09 -2.76
N ASP A 84 7.75 4.85 -2.23
CA ASP A 84 7.97 5.60 -0.98
C ASP A 84 8.18 4.64 0.19
N LEU A 85 7.44 3.54 0.24
CA LEU A 85 7.67 2.49 1.21
C LEU A 85 9.07 1.88 1.09
N ALA A 86 9.55 1.61 -0.13
CA ALA A 86 10.90 1.12 -0.37
C ALA A 86 11.97 2.13 0.10
N LYS A 87 11.77 3.43 -0.15
CA LYS A 87 12.66 4.49 0.37
C LYS A 87 12.68 4.53 1.90
N ALA A 88 11.56 4.23 2.57
CA ALA A 88 11.51 4.18 4.03
C ALA A 88 12.47 3.13 4.60
N HIS A 89 12.57 1.97 3.95
CA HIS A 89 13.51 0.92 4.34
C HIS A 89 14.96 1.38 4.17
N VAL A 90 15.29 2.05 3.07
CA VAL A 90 16.63 2.61 2.84
C VAL A 90 16.98 3.63 3.92
N THR A 91 16.05 4.52 4.28
CA THR A 91 16.24 5.50 5.36
C THR A 91 16.42 4.81 6.72
N ALA A 92 15.63 3.79 7.02
CA ALA A 92 15.74 3.03 8.27
C ALA A 92 17.09 2.29 8.38
N MET A 93 17.54 1.65 7.30
CA MET A 93 18.86 1.01 7.26
C MET A 93 19.98 2.03 7.44
N ARG A 94 19.92 3.18 6.75
CA ARG A 94 20.90 4.25 6.93
C ARG A 94 20.95 4.74 8.38
N ARG A 95 19.79 4.93 9.02
CA ARG A 95 19.71 5.32 10.44
C ARG A 95 20.42 4.32 11.36
N MET A 96 20.23 3.02 11.12
CA MET A 96 20.91 1.97 11.89
C MET A 96 22.43 1.99 11.67
N LEU A 97 22.89 2.13 10.42
CA LEU A 97 24.31 2.18 10.06
C LEU A 97 25.03 3.42 10.60
N GLU A 98 24.33 4.55 10.68
CA GLU A 98 24.85 5.80 11.24
C GLU A 98 24.71 5.86 12.77
N GLU A 99 24.32 4.75 13.41
CA GLU A 99 24.12 4.62 14.86
C GLU A 99 23.16 5.65 15.49
N LYS A 100 22.26 6.22 14.68
CA LYS A 100 21.31 7.26 15.10
C LYS A 100 20.11 6.73 15.90
N SER A 101 20.00 5.42 16.09
CA SER A 101 18.90 4.82 16.86
C SER A 101 19.05 5.10 18.35
N GLU A 102 18.04 5.78 18.91
CA GLU A 102 17.96 6.24 20.30
C GLU A 102 17.59 5.12 21.28
N SER A 103 16.93 4.06 20.80
CA SER A 103 16.53 2.89 21.59
C SER A 103 16.96 1.59 20.92
N GLY A 104 16.97 0.49 21.70
CA GLY A 104 17.25 -0.84 21.17
C GLY A 104 16.19 -1.32 20.16
N VAL A 105 14.93 -0.89 20.33
CA VAL A 105 13.86 -1.11 19.36
C VAL A 105 13.18 0.23 19.06
N GLU A 106 13.10 0.59 17.78
CA GLU A 106 12.32 1.74 17.30
C GLU A 106 11.15 1.25 16.45
N ILE A 107 9.97 1.87 16.59
CA ILE A 107 8.77 1.47 15.86
C ILE A 107 8.25 2.68 15.07
N PHE A 108 7.99 2.50 13.78
CA PHE A 108 7.48 3.54 12.90
C PHE A 108 6.26 3.05 12.10
N ASN A 109 5.18 3.83 12.13
CA ASN A 109 4.04 3.64 11.24
C ASN A 109 4.35 4.28 9.89
N LEU A 110 4.29 3.51 8.81
CA LEU A 110 4.53 3.96 7.45
C LEU A 110 3.21 4.04 6.69
N GLY A 111 2.76 5.27 6.47
CA GLY A 111 1.58 5.60 5.69
C GLY A 111 1.60 7.09 5.33
N THR A 112 0.59 7.51 4.58
CA THR A 112 0.44 8.91 4.17
C THR A 112 -0.17 9.77 5.28
N GLY A 113 -0.87 9.14 6.23
CA GLY A 113 -1.70 9.82 7.22
C GLY A 113 -3.03 10.32 6.68
N ARG A 114 -3.36 9.96 5.43
CA ARG A 114 -4.60 10.30 4.75
C ARG A 114 -5.36 9.03 4.39
N GLY A 115 -6.59 8.93 4.87
CA GLY A 115 -7.52 7.89 4.41
C GLY A 115 -8.13 8.24 3.05
N LEU A 116 -8.25 7.24 2.19
CA LEU A 116 -9.10 7.27 1.00
C LEU A 116 -10.09 6.11 1.07
N SER A 117 -11.31 6.35 0.64
CA SER A 117 -12.30 5.29 0.48
C SER A 117 -11.99 4.43 -0.75
N VAL A 118 -12.59 3.24 -0.82
CA VAL A 118 -12.47 2.36 -2.00
C VAL A 118 -13.03 3.05 -3.26
N LEU A 119 -14.18 3.72 -3.13
CA LEU A 119 -14.81 4.42 -4.26
C LEU A 119 -14.00 5.65 -4.71
N GLN A 120 -13.41 6.39 -3.78
CA GLN A 120 -12.47 7.48 -4.10
C GLN A 120 -11.25 6.96 -4.85
N LEU A 121 -10.68 5.81 -4.46
CA LEU A 121 -9.54 5.23 -5.16
C LEU A 121 -9.89 4.83 -6.60
N ILE A 122 -11.09 4.28 -6.83
CA ILE A 122 -11.59 3.95 -8.17
C ILE A 122 -11.73 5.23 -9.01
N ASP A 123 -12.28 6.30 -8.44
CA ASP A 123 -12.41 7.60 -9.13
C ASP A 123 -11.05 8.21 -9.47
N ILE A 124 -10.11 8.20 -8.53
CA ILE A 124 -8.71 8.63 -8.73
C ILE A 124 -8.09 7.83 -9.88
N PHE A 125 -8.23 6.51 -9.88
CA PHE A 125 -7.71 5.67 -10.96
C PHE A 125 -8.31 6.04 -12.31
N ARG A 126 -9.63 6.21 -12.39
CA ARG A 126 -10.34 6.59 -13.62
C ARG A 126 -9.87 7.94 -14.15
N LYS A 127 -9.74 8.95 -13.27
CA LYS A 127 -9.24 10.28 -13.64
C LYS A 127 -7.79 10.23 -14.10
N ALA A 128 -6.96 9.47 -13.40
CA ALA A 128 -5.53 9.42 -13.64
C ALA A 128 -5.15 8.65 -14.92
N THR A 129 -5.99 7.71 -15.35
CA THR A 129 -5.70 6.79 -16.48
C THR A 129 -6.63 6.96 -17.67
N GLY A 130 -7.82 7.55 -17.48
CA GLY A 130 -8.90 7.57 -18.49
C GLY A 130 -9.61 6.23 -18.68
N VAL A 131 -9.28 5.21 -17.90
CA VAL A 131 -9.80 3.84 -18.08
C VAL A 131 -10.97 3.58 -17.13
N ALA A 132 -12.06 3.06 -17.67
CA ALA A 132 -13.22 2.66 -16.87
C ALA A 132 -12.91 1.41 -16.03
N VAL A 133 -13.49 1.36 -14.83
CA VAL A 133 -13.40 0.20 -13.94
C VAL A 133 -14.83 -0.27 -13.65
N PRO A 134 -15.30 -1.35 -14.29
CA PRO A 134 -16.57 -1.97 -13.94
C PRO A 134 -16.52 -2.47 -12.49
N PHE A 135 -17.46 -2.05 -11.66
CA PHE A 135 -17.58 -2.55 -10.30
C PHE A 135 -19.04 -2.70 -9.88
N LYS A 136 -19.25 -3.54 -8.86
CA LYS A 136 -20.53 -3.69 -8.16
C LYS A 136 -20.33 -3.53 -6.66
N ILE A 137 -21.39 -3.20 -5.96
CA ILE A 137 -21.44 -3.27 -4.51
C ILE A 137 -21.81 -4.70 -4.10
N GLY A 138 -21.01 -5.29 -3.21
CA GLY A 138 -21.27 -6.58 -2.57
C GLY A 138 -21.53 -6.42 -1.06
N PRO A 139 -21.87 -7.52 -0.37
CA PRO A 139 -22.03 -7.50 1.09
C PRO A 139 -20.70 -7.13 1.77
N ARG A 140 -20.77 -6.68 3.03
CA ARG A 140 -19.57 -6.48 3.85
C ARG A 140 -18.77 -7.77 3.99
N ARG A 141 -17.43 -7.69 4.04
CA ARG A 141 -16.60 -8.83 4.43
C ARG A 141 -16.53 -8.90 5.96
N ALA A 142 -16.70 -10.09 6.51
CA ALA A 142 -16.53 -10.30 7.94
C ALA A 142 -15.09 -9.94 8.34
N GLY A 143 -14.95 -9.09 9.37
CA GLY A 143 -13.65 -8.64 9.88
C GLY A 143 -13.06 -7.40 9.20
N ASP A 144 -13.75 -6.80 8.21
CA ASP A 144 -13.29 -5.52 7.65
C ASP A 144 -13.38 -4.40 8.69
N ILE A 145 -12.26 -3.72 8.90
CA ILE A 145 -12.21 -2.48 9.68
C ILE A 145 -12.84 -1.38 8.84
N GLU A 146 -13.71 -0.55 9.43
CA GLU A 146 -14.44 0.47 8.65
C GLU A 146 -13.50 1.57 8.15
N GLN A 147 -12.63 2.09 9.01
CA GLN A 147 -11.69 3.15 8.69
C GLN A 147 -10.35 2.96 9.42
N ILE A 148 -9.24 3.02 8.69
CA ILE A 148 -7.89 2.91 9.29
C ILE A 148 -6.85 3.65 8.45
N TRP A 149 -6.03 4.47 9.11
CA TRP A 149 -4.90 5.20 8.50
C TRP A 149 -3.75 5.43 9.47
N ALA A 150 -2.57 5.74 8.95
CA ALA A 150 -1.39 5.92 9.77
C ALA A 150 -1.40 7.23 10.54
N ASN A 151 -0.73 7.25 11.69
CA ASN A 151 -0.15 8.48 12.19
C ASN A 151 1.36 8.46 11.85
N PRO A 152 1.80 9.13 10.76
CA PRO A 152 3.18 9.08 10.30
C PRO A 152 4.10 10.08 11.04
N ARG A 153 3.62 10.79 12.07
CA ARG A 153 4.37 11.87 12.73
C ARG A 153 5.78 11.45 13.14
N ARG A 154 5.91 10.30 13.82
CA ARG A 154 7.22 9.79 14.26
C ARG A 154 8.15 9.46 13.09
N ALA A 155 7.63 8.92 11.99
CA ALA A 155 8.42 8.65 10.80
C ALA A 155 8.90 9.97 10.15
N ASN A 156 8.04 10.98 10.10
CA ASN A 156 8.39 12.29 9.56
C ASN A 156 9.45 13.01 10.41
N GLU A 157 9.29 13.01 11.73
CA GLU A 157 10.14 13.80 12.65
C GLU A 157 11.45 13.09 13.00
N VAL A 158 11.42 11.78 13.28
CA VAL A 158 12.58 11.04 13.82
C VAL A 158 13.31 10.26 12.73
N LEU A 159 12.57 9.57 11.85
CA LEU A 159 13.17 8.85 10.73
C LEU A 159 13.56 9.80 9.59
N GLY A 160 12.97 11.00 9.53
CA GLY A 160 13.19 11.97 8.45
C GLY A 160 12.64 11.49 7.11
N TRP A 161 11.64 10.60 7.14
CA TRP A 161 11.00 10.03 5.95
C TRP A 161 9.53 10.45 5.90
N LYS A 162 9.03 10.75 4.70
CA LYS A 162 7.63 11.08 4.45
C LYS A 162 7.19 10.46 3.12
N ALA A 163 5.95 9.98 3.05
CA ALA A 163 5.31 9.63 1.78
C ALA A 163 4.96 10.91 1.01
N LEU A 164 5.46 11.02 -0.22
CA LEU A 164 5.40 12.22 -1.07
C LEU A 164 4.71 11.96 -2.41
N VAL A 165 4.63 10.71 -2.85
CA VAL A 165 4.02 10.38 -4.14
C VAL A 165 2.50 10.54 -4.05
N ASP A 166 1.96 11.27 -5.02
CA ASP A 166 0.53 11.54 -5.13
C ASP A 166 -0.25 10.27 -5.53
N PRO A 167 -1.44 10.01 -4.95
CA PRO A 167 -2.27 8.85 -5.28
C PRO A 167 -2.58 8.69 -6.78
N GLU A 168 -2.78 9.78 -7.53
CA GLU A 168 -2.98 9.68 -8.98
C GLU A 168 -1.73 9.16 -9.69
N GLN A 169 -0.54 9.59 -9.26
CA GLN A 169 0.72 9.10 -9.82
C GLN A 169 0.91 7.61 -9.49
N THR A 170 0.59 7.20 -8.27
CA THR A 170 0.61 5.80 -7.85
C THR A 170 -0.33 4.94 -8.69
N MET A 171 -1.56 5.41 -8.94
CA MET A 171 -2.53 4.72 -9.82
C MET A 171 -2.06 4.68 -11.28
N ARG A 172 -1.48 5.78 -11.81
CA ARG A 172 -0.86 5.80 -13.15
C ARG A 172 0.24 4.75 -13.28
N ASN A 173 1.11 4.64 -12.29
CA ASN A 173 2.21 3.68 -12.30
C ASN A 173 1.70 2.23 -12.23
N ALA A 174 0.73 1.95 -11.35
CA ALA A 174 0.07 0.63 -11.29
C ALA A 174 -0.56 0.25 -12.64
N TRP A 175 -1.24 1.19 -13.30
CA TRP A 175 -1.83 0.94 -14.61
C TRP A 175 -0.79 0.67 -15.69
N LYS A 176 0.27 1.48 -15.76
CA LYS A 176 1.37 1.27 -16.72
C LYS A 176 1.99 -0.12 -16.55
N TRP A 177 2.18 -0.57 -15.31
CA TRP A 177 2.65 -1.92 -15.01
C TRP A 177 1.70 -2.99 -15.56
N GLN A 178 0.38 -2.84 -15.35
CA GLN A 178 -0.61 -3.77 -15.88
C GLN A 178 -0.63 -3.82 -17.42
N CYS A 179 -0.49 -2.67 -18.08
CA CYS A 179 -0.37 -2.61 -19.55
C CYS A 179 0.88 -3.36 -20.03
N TYR A 180 2.03 -3.10 -19.39
CA TYR A 180 3.29 -3.77 -19.72
C TYR A 180 3.20 -5.30 -19.60
N LEU A 181 2.55 -5.81 -18.54
CA LEU A 181 2.28 -7.24 -18.38
C LEU A 181 1.40 -7.79 -19.51
N SER A 182 0.38 -7.04 -19.90
CA SER A 182 -0.57 -7.45 -20.94
C SER A 182 0.10 -7.53 -22.32
N GLU A 183 1.04 -6.62 -22.60
CA GLU A 183 1.86 -6.63 -23.81
C GLU A 183 2.84 -7.81 -23.83
N ARG A 184 3.52 -8.09 -22.71
CA ARG A 184 4.42 -9.25 -22.61
C ARG A 184 3.71 -10.59 -22.70
N GLY A 185 2.52 -10.72 -22.11
CA GLY A 185 1.71 -11.94 -22.19
C GLY A 185 1.24 -12.26 -23.60
N ARG A 186 1.05 -11.23 -24.46
CA ARG A 186 0.69 -11.38 -25.89
C ARG A 186 1.86 -11.74 -26.79
N GLY A 187 3.11 -11.56 -26.33
CA GLY A 187 4.32 -11.93 -27.07
C GLY A 187 4.76 -13.39 -26.90
N GLN A 188 4.05 -14.17 -26.07
CA GLN A 188 4.33 -15.59 -25.80
C GLN A 188 3.20 -16.52 -26.27
N SER A 189 2.24 -16.01 -27.05
CA SER A 189 1.14 -16.77 -27.64
C SER A 189 1.31 -16.92 -29.14
#